data_AF-A0A6A4ACD3-F1
#
_entry.id   AF-A0A6A4ACD3-F1
#
_cell.length_a   1.000
_cell.length_b   1.000
_cell.length_c   1.000
_cell.angle_alpha   90.00
_cell.angle_beta   90.00
_cell.angle_gamma   90.00
#
_symmetry.space_group_name_H-M   'P 1'
#
loop_
_entity.id
_entity.type
_entity.pdbx_description
1 polymer ?
#
loop_
_entity_poly.entity_id
_entity_poly.type
_entity_poly.pdbx_seq_one_letter_code
_entity_poly.pdbx_strand_id
1 'polypeptide(L)'
;MTSAATVTSDSQKRLRTNEAGESVNAADTQWVNEYNGYTLPEDKFSIERIPIGSVTPEQFFAKYVCTRTPVVLTGFLQDEDFIAPTKWSTSDDRLIELAGDTKLTVERRGDVNEKFGKGIALEVPFRDLLRLIETGDEMHYLTTQEVAFEEDGRPEIMAPFMKKLQQDFPVRPKLMGHLIPQNINMWMGNNKHGSSTGLHHDHHDNLYILMRGKKRFRLYSPGDADKMYVRGRISHVHPNGLINYVGKETTPYGAEPAAEREALAAIEKNEAERELAEAEQAVEAGEPGAEARLEETEERLEKAMFGVLQADNSDGEGDEEYEDGAFHFEESEAEGDDESEVGELDDLALDPEEEETNKKTAKRDVGETEITYPVSFSQVDTFRLRGSEQQRKELIAEFPKFTQAKAAFCDLEVGDMLFLPASWFHEVESFGSAQGNGHLALNYWYQPPDQLTPENFTAPYSSPFWERDWEQRFASKQEE
;
A
#
# COMPACT_ATOMS: atom_id res chain seq x y z
N MET A 1 -37.51 50.01 -20.79
CA MET A 1 -36.10 50.12 -20.39
C MET A 1 -36.03 49.56 -18.96
N THR A 2 -35.80 48.25 -18.80
CA THR A 2 -34.47 47.62 -18.56
C THR A 2 -33.83 48.13 -17.27
N SER A 3 -33.25 47.35 -16.36
CA SER A 3 -33.12 45.93 -16.05
C SER A 3 -32.15 45.94 -14.85
N ALA A 4 -32.43 45.20 -13.78
CA ALA A 4 -31.40 44.71 -12.85
C ALA A 4 -32.01 43.59 -12.02
N ALA A 5 -31.80 42.35 -12.47
CA ALA A 5 -32.14 41.14 -11.76
C ALA A 5 -31.00 40.77 -10.80
N THR A 6 -31.34 40.44 -9.56
CA THR A 6 -30.44 39.81 -8.58
C THR A 6 -30.74 38.31 -8.60
N VAL A 7 -29.79 37.50 -9.08
CA VAL A 7 -29.89 36.04 -9.10
C VAL A 7 -29.24 35.49 -7.84
N THR A 8 -30.04 34.89 -6.96
CA THR A 8 -29.59 34.01 -5.86
C THR A 8 -29.49 32.59 -6.41
N SER A 9 -28.29 32.00 -6.43
CA SER A 9 -28.09 30.61 -6.86
C SER A 9 -28.38 29.63 -5.72
N ASP A 10 -29.42 28.83 -5.95
CA ASP A 10 -29.82 27.65 -5.17
C ASP A 10 -28.72 26.58 -5.22
N SER A 11 -28.29 26.05 -4.07
CA SER A 11 -27.45 24.85 -3.99
C SER A 11 -28.28 23.70 -3.42
N GLN A 12 -29.01 23.02 -4.30
CA GLN A 12 -29.74 21.80 -3.95
C GLN A 12 -28.76 20.64 -3.75
N LYS A 13 -28.48 20.33 -2.48
CA LYS A 13 -27.89 19.05 -2.07
C LYS A 13 -28.87 17.91 -2.40
N ARG A 14 -28.47 16.98 -3.26
CA ARG A 14 -29.24 15.77 -3.57
C ARG A 14 -29.23 14.82 -2.36
N LEU A 15 -30.37 14.66 -1.71
CA LEU A 15 -30.66 13.61 -0.73
C LEU A 15 -31.15 12.35 -1.47
N ARG A 16 -30.52 11.19 -1.27
CA ARG A 16 -31.08 9.88 -1.65
C ARG A 16 -32.04 9.44 -0.53
N THR A 17 -33.24 8.99 -0.88
CA THR A 17 -34.29 8.49 0.05
C THR A 17 -34.47 6.99 -0.17
N ASN A 18 -34.71 6.24 0.91
CA ASN A 18 -35.16 4.84 0.85
C ASN A 18 -36.71 4.78 0.86
N GLU A 19 -37.28 3.61 0.52
CA GLU A 19 -38.72 3.40 0.30
C GLU A 19 -39.64 3.68 1.50
N ALA A 20 -39.08 3.99 2.69
CA ALA A 20 -39.84 4.34 3.89
C ALA A 20 -39.89 5.85 4.18
N GLY A 21 -39.23 6.70 3.39
CA GLY A 21 -39.37 8.17 3.50
C GLY A 21 -38.79 8.79 4.78
N GLU A 22 -37.90 8.08 5.48
CA GLU A 22 -37.13 8.66 6.59
C GLU A 22 -35.83 9.27 6.05
N SER A 23 -35.61 10.55 6.34
CA SER A 23 -34.36 11.23 6.03
C SER A 23 -33.26 10.73 6.96
N VAL A 24 -32.50 9.74 6.54
CA VAL A 24 -31.31 9.30 7.27
C VAL A 24 -30.23 10.36 7.07
N ASN A 25 -29.86 11.05 8.15
CA ASN A 25 -28.67 11.88 8.17
C ASN A 25 -27.47 10.93 7.92
N ALA A 26 -26.63 11.20 6.91
CA ALA A 26 -25.44 10.40 6.59
C ALA A 26 -24.32 10.47 7.66
N ALA A 27 -24.68 10.82 8.90
CA ALA A 27 -23.81 11.05 10.03
C ALA A 27 -23.72 9.85 11.00
N ASP A 28 -24.50 8.79 10.81
CA ASP A 28 -24.57 7.65 11.74
C ASP A 28 -24.37 6.28 11.04
N THR A 29 -23.42 6.16 10.11
CA THR A 29 -22.87 4.82 9.83
C THR A 29 -21.97 4.48 11.01
N GLN A 30 -22.51 3.73 11.97
CA GLN A 30 -21.77 3.24 13.12
C GLN A 30 -20.70 2.27 12.62
N TRP A 31 -19.45 2.74 12.49
CA TRP A 31 -18.33 1.87 12.14
C TRP A 31 -18.10 0.84 13.25
N VAL A 32 -17.66 -0.35 12.87
CA VAL A 32 -17.48 -1.49 13.78
C VAL A 32 -16.00 -1.82 13.87
N ASN A 33 -15.52 -2.06 15.09
CA ASN A 33 -14.18 -2.58 15.33
C ASN A 33 -14.27 -4.00 15.90
N GLU A 34 -13.95 -5.00 15.08
CA GLU A 34 -13.99 -6.43 15.44
C GLU A 34 -12.60 -7.00 15.73
N TYR A 35 -11.57 -6.14 15.80
CA TYR A 35 -10.18 -6.56 16.00
C TYR A 35 -10.03 -7.47 17.22
N ASN A 36 -9.52 -8.68 16.97
CA ASN A 36 -9.34 -9.71 18.00
C ASN A 36 -7.87 -10.14 18.17
N GLY A 37 -6.95 -9.42 17.52
CA GLY A 37 -5.51 -9.67 17.60
C GLY A 37 -4.84 -9.12 18.85
N TYR A 38 -3.52 -9.02 18.80
CA TYR A 38 -2.68 -8.61 19.91
C TYR A 38 -2.95 -7.18 20.37
N THR A 39 -3.14 -7.02 21.67
CA THR A 39 -3.27 -5.71 22.31
C THR A 39 -2.09 -5.45 23.24
N LEU A 40 -1.67 -4.19 23.29
CA LEU A 40 -0.53 -3.80 24.10
C LEU A 40 -0.86 -3.94 25.59
N PRO A 41 0.00 -4.62 26.38
CA PRO A 41 -0.25 -4.83 27.80
C PRO A 41 -0.22 -3.50 28.56
N GLU A 42 0.76 -2.65 28.25
CA GLU A 42 0.99 -1.35 28.88
C GLU A 42 1.39 -0.28 27.86
N ASP A 43 1.35 0.99 28.27
CA ASP A 43 1.87 2.10 27.47
C ASP A 43 3.41 2.13 27.53
N LYS A 44 4.04 2.60 26.45
CA LYS A 44 5.49 2.57 26.23
C LYS A 44 6.10 1.17 26.27
N PHE A 45 5.35 0.19 25.75
CA PHE A 45 5.79 -1.18 25.65
C PHE A 45 6.96 -1.32 24.65
N SER A 46 7.94 -2.16 24.95
CA SER A 46 9.01 -2.50 24.01
C SER A 46 8.62 -3.76 23.25
N ILE A 47 8.64 -3.72 21.92
CA ILE A 47 8.34 -4.89 21.09
C ILE A 47 9.34 -6.03 21.38
N GLU A 48 8.83 -7.26 21.41
CA GLU A 48 9.63 -8.47 21.63
C GLU A 48 10.71 -8.60 20.54
N ARG A 49 11.90 -9.05 20.94
CA ARG A 49 13.02 -9.30 20.04
C ARG A 49 13.46 -10.75 20.14
N ILE A 50 13.50 -11.46 19.01
CA ILE A 50 13.92 -12.87 18.97
C ILE A 50 14.95 -13.09 17.85
N PRO A 51 15.90 -14.02 18.00
CA PRO A 51 16.76 -14.44 16.89
C PRO A 51 15.96 -15.11 15.78
N ILE A 52 16.22 -14.77 14.52
CA ILE A 52 15.56 -15.40 13.37
C ILE A 52 15.72 -16.93 13.38
N GLY A 53 16.89 -17.45 13.73
CA GLY A 53 17.15 -18.89 13.83
C GLY A 53 16.52 -19.59 15.03
N SER A 54 15.76 -18.87 15.87
CA SER A 54 15.06 -19.44 17.04
C SER A 54 13.61 -19.85 16.75
N VAL A 55 13.09 -19.55 15.56
CA VAL A 55 11.70 -19.76 15.19
C VAL A 55 11.61 -20.47 13.83
N THR A 56 10.72 -21.46 13.71
CA THR A 56 10.37 -22.05 12.41
C THR A 56 9.25 -21.25 11.73
N PRO A 57 9.03 -21.36 10.42
CA PRO A 57 7.91 -20.69 9.74
C PRO A 57 6.55 -20.97 10.39
N GLU A 58 6.28 -22.19 10.82
CA GLU A 58 5.02 -22.59 11.47
C GLU A 58 4.88 -21.95 12.86
N GLN A 59 5.98 -21.92 13.63
CA GLN A 59 6.00 -21.27 14.95
C GLN A 59 5.84 -19.76 14.82
N PHE A 60 6.45 -19.16 13.79
CA PHE A 60 6.34 -17.75 13.50
C PHE A 60 4.89 -17.40 13.13
N PHE A 61 4.29 -18.20 12.24
CA PHE A 61 2.90 -18.05 11.85
C PHE A 61 1.97 -18.16 13.06
N ALA A 62 2.07 -19.25 13.83
CA ALA A 62 1.21 -19.48 14.99
C ALA A 62 1.34 -18.41 16.07
N LYS A 63 2.58 -17.96 16.39
CA LYS A 63 2.82 -17.02 17.48
C LYS A 63 2.62 -15.57 17.10
N TYR A 64 2.93 -15.17 15.86
CA TYR A 64 2.98 -13.75 15.45
C TYR A 64 1.95 -13.41 14.37
N VAL A 65 1.82 -14.24 13.34
CA VAL A 65 0.85 -13.98 12.25
C VAL A 65 -0.57 -14.22 12.72
N CYS A 66 -0.90 -15.38 13.31
CA CYS A 66 -2.24 -15.68 13.81
C CYS A 66 -2.69 -14.73 14.92
N THR A 67 -1.77 -14.33 15.80
CA THR A 67 -2.09 -13.44 16.92
C THR A 67 -2.03 -11.96 16.54
N ARG A 68 -1.57 -11.63 15.33
CA ARG A 68 -1.33 -10.24 14.87
C ARG A 68 -0.39 -9.48 15.83
N THR A 69 0.65 -10.15 16.31
CA THR A 69 1.66 -9.60 17.24
C THR A 69 2.88 -9.09 16.48
N PRO A 70 3.20 -7.78 16.53
CA PRO A 70 4.46 -7.27 15.97
C PRO A 70 5.66 -7.86 16.70
N VAL A 71 6.74 -8.15 15.96
CA VAL A 71 7.97 -8.71 16.53
C VAL A 71 9.19 -8.25 15.76
N VAL A 72 10.30 -8.03 16.47
CA VAL A 72 11.60 -7.82 15.84
C VAL A 72 12.37 -9.14 15.78
N LEU A 73 12.71 -9.56 14.58
CA LEU A 73 13.58 -10.69 14.31
C LEU A 73 15.01 -10.17 14.15
N THR A 74 15.93 -10.60 15.02
CA THR A 74 17.34 -10.19 14.94
C THR A 74 18.11 -11.14 14.02
N GLY A 75 18.83 -10.58 13.05
CA GLY A 75 19.53 -11.31 11.99
C GLY A 75 18.76 -11.27 10.67
N PHE A 76 19.46 -11.55 9.56
CA PHE A 76 18.86 -11.59 8.22
C PHE A 76 18.13 -12.91 7.95
N LEU A 77 17.29 -12.92 6.91
CA LEU A 77 16.69 -14.15 6.37
C LEU A 77 17.76 -15.22 6.10
N GLN A 78 17.39 -16.49 6.32
CA GLN A 78 18.29 -17.63 6.18
C GLN A 78 18.19 -18.31 4.80
N ASP A 79 17.42 -17.73 3.88
CA ASP A 79 17.29 -18.17 2.50
C ASP A 79 18.64 -18.10 1.76
N GLU A 80 18.99 -19.14 1.01
CA GLU A 80 20.29 -19.26 0.32
C GLU A 80 20.48 -18.18 -0.75
N ASP A 81 19.38 -17.79 -1.39
CA ASP A 81 19.35 -16.76 -2.44
C ASP A 81 19.38 -15.33 -1.86
N PHE A 82 19.32 -15.18 -0.53
CA PHE A 82 19.34 -13.86 0.11
C PHE A 82 20.76 -13.32 0.30
N ILE A 83 21.35 -12.89 -0.82
CA ILE A 83 22.71 -12.32 -0.84
C ILE A 83 22.73 -10.79 -0.69
N ALA A 84 21.58 -10.13 -0.82
CA ALA A 84 21.40 -8.68 -0.68
C ALA A 84 22.11 -8.08 0.56
N PRO A 85 22.03 -8.64 1.78
CA PRO A 85 22.75 -8.08 2.92
C PRO A 85 24.26 -7.96 2.71
N THR A 86 24.88 -8.93 2.05
CA THR A 86 26.33 -8.91 1.79
C THR A 86 26.72 -7.98 0.64
N LYS A 87 25.82 -7.81 -0.33
CA LYS A 87 26.09 -7.05 -1.55
C LYS A 87 25.69 -5.58 -1.45
N TRP A 88 24.65 -5.28 -0.68
CA TRP A 88 24.06 -3.96 -0.59
C TRP A 88 24.45 -3.24 0.70
N SER A 89 24.93 -3.88 1.76
CA SER A 89 25.14 -3.13 3.02
C SER A 89 26.35 -2.19 2.99
N THR A 90 27.43 -2.57 2.31
CA THR A 90 28.74 -1.87 2.40
C THR A 90 29.10 -1.00 1.20
N SER A 91 28.60 -1.33 0.00
CA SER A 91 28.88 -0.59 -1.24
C SER A 91 27.64 -0.50 -2.11
N ASP A 92 27.62 0.52 -2.96
CA ASP A 92 26.60 0.76 -3.99
C ASP A 92 26.95 0.11 -5.33
N ASP A 93 28.13 -0.48 -5.49
CA ASP A 93 28.61 -1.04 -6.76
C ASP A 93 27.63 -2.04 -7.39
N ARG A 94 27.08 -2.95 -6.57
CA ARG A 94 26.10 -3.95 -7.03
C ARG A 94 24.79 -3.31 -7.47
N LEU A 95 24.32 -2.32 -6.72
CA LEU A 95 23.08 -1.59 -7.02
C LEU A 95 23.23 -0.82 -8.34
N ILE A 96 24.39 -0.18 -8.54
CA ILE A 96 24.73 0.55 -9.77
C ILE A 96 24.88 -0.41 -10.96
N GLU A 97 25.57 -1.54 -10.78
CA GLU A 97 25.77 -2.56 -11.81
C GLU A 97 24.44 -3.05 -12.39
N LEU A 98 23.46 -3.34 -11.53
CA LEU A 98 22.21 -3.97 -11.95
C LEU A 98 21.14 -2.98 -12.39
N ALA A 99 21.00 -1.86 -11.67
CA ALA A 99 19.87 -0.96 -11.81
C ALA A 99 20.26 0.52 -11.92
N GLY A 100 21.56 0.84 -11.99
CA GLY A 100 22.04 2.22 -11.91
C GLY A 100 21.56 3.16 -13.02
N ASP A 101 21.21 2.65 -14.20
CA ASP A 101 20.66 3.43 -15.32
C ASP A 101 19.13 3.49 -15.34
N THR A 102 18.45 2.79 -14.42
CA THR A 102 16.99 2.84 -14.34
C THR A 102 16.57 4.17 -13.71
N LYS A 103 15.64 4.87 -14.37
CA LYS A 103 15.01 6.07 -13.83
C LYS A 103 14.05 5.69 -12.72
N LEU A 104 14.08 6.46 -11.64
CA LEU A 104 13.21 6.30 -10.47
C LEU A 104 12.49 7.60 -10.20
N THR A 105 11.22 7.51 -9.80
CA THR A 105 10.50 8.62 -9.17
C THR A 105 10.99 8.75 -7.73
N VAL A 106 11.60 9.89 -7.42
CA VAL A 106 12.19 10.19 -6.11
C VAL A 106 11.47 11.38 -5.51
N GLU A 107 11.07 11.27 -4.25
CA GLU A 107 10.49 12.38 -3.52
C GLU A 107 11.60 13.35 -3.08
N ARG A 108 11.47 14.62 -3.43
CA ARG A 108 12.32 15.70 -2.92
C ARG A 108 11.56 16.65 -1.99
N ARG A 109 12.00 16.76 -0.74
CA ARG A 109 11.42 17.71 0.24
C ARG A 109 11.62 19.18 -0.14
N GLY A 110 10.74 20.05 0.38
CA GLY A 110 10.92 21.49 0.37
C GLY A 110 11.91 21.97 1.43
N ASP A 111 11.82 21.42 2.66
CA ASP A 111 12.71 21.71 3.79
C ASP A 111 13.19 20.41 4.50
N VAL A 112 14.39 20.45 5.11
CA VAL A 112 14.96 19.32 5.88
C VAL A 112 14.11 18.89 7.08
N ASN A 113 13.31 19.81 7.63
CA ASN A 113 12.45 19.56 8.80
C ASN A 113 11.05 19.06 8.42
N GLU A 114 10.69 19.05 7.13
CA GLU A 114 9.41 18.51 6.67
C GLU A 114 9.39 16.98 6.73
N LYS A 115 8.18 16.41 6.73
CA LYS A 115 7.98 14.95 6.69
C LYS A 115 8.03 14.45 5.24
N PHE A 116 8.47 13.21 5.04
CA PHE A 116 8.35 12.56 3.72
C PHE A 116 6.87 12.22 3.52
N GLY A 117 6.45 12.16 2.26
CA GLY A 117 5.07 12.11 1.82
C GLY A 117 4.48 13.48 1.40
N LYS A 118 5.31 14.49 1.08
CA LYS A 118 4.86 15.84 0.65
C LYS A 118 5.82 16.54 -0.33
N GLY A 119 6.91 15.89 -0.72
CA GLY A 119 7.90 16.46 -1.62
C GLY A 119 7.47 16.45 -3.08
N ILE A 120 8.26 17.09 -3.93
CA ILE A 120 8.07 17.05 -5.39
C ILE A 120 8.63 15.73 -5.91
N ALA A 121 7.83 15.00 -6.70
CA ALA A 121 8.27 13.83 -7.43
C ALA A 121 9.23 14.24 -8.56
N LEU A 122 10.43 13.64 -8.58
CA LEU A 122 11.45 13.90 -9.60
C LEU A 122 11.94 12.59 -10.20
N GLU A 123 11.98 12.51 -11.52
CA GLU A 123 12.66 11.41 -12.21
C GLU A 123 14.17 11.55 -12.10
N VAL A 124 14.84 10.59 -11.47
CA VAL A 124 16.30 10.58 -11.30
C VAL A 124 16.85 9.19 -11.61
N PRO A 125 17.94 9.05 -12.39
CA PRO A 125 18.64 7.76 -12.53
C PRO A 125 19.11 7.24 -11.17
N PHE A 126 18.97 5.95 -10.92
CA PHE A 126 19.29 5.38 -9.60
C PHE A 126 20.73 5.68 -9.15
N ARG A 127 21.70 5.66 -10.07
CA ARG A 127 23.09 6.06 -9.79
C ARG A 127 23.24 7.48 -9.25
N ASP A 128 22.41 8.41 -9.72
CA ASP A 128 22.50 9.81 -9.35
C ASP A 128 21.88 10.02 -7.96
N LEU A 129 20.80 9.31 -7.63
CA LEU A 129 20.27 9.24 -6.26
C LEU A 129 21.33 8.73 -5.27
N LEU A 130 22.02 7.64 -5.60
CA LEU A 130 23.08 7.07 -4.75
C LEU A 130 24.22 8.08 -4.54
N ARG A 131 24.63 8.78 -5.61
CA ARG A 131 25.63 9.86 -5.50
C ARG A 131 25.14 11.01 -4.62
N LEU A 132 23.89 11.44 -4.75
CA LEU A 132 23.32 12.50 -3.91
C LEU A 132 23.40 12.11 -2.42
N ILE A 133 22.97 10.89 -2.09
CA ILE A 133 23.04 10.35 -0.73
C ILE A 133 24.48 10.32 -0.21
N GLU A 134 25.44 9.84 -1.01
CA GLU A 134 26.86 9.79 -0.65
C GLU A 134 27.45 11.20 -0.39
N THR A 135 27.01 12.20 -1.16
CA THR A 135 27.40 13.61 -0.93
C THR A 135 26.73 14.23 0.30
N GLY A 136 25.86 13.48 0.98
CA GLY A 136 25.20 13.90 2.21
C GLY A 136 23.90 14.66 1.99
N ASP A 137 23.25 14.51 0.83
CA ASP A 137 21.90 15.04 0.59
C ASP A 137 20.91 14.45 1.60
N GLU A 138 20.03 15.28 2.15
CA GLU A 138 18.99 14.87 3.11
C GLU A 138 17.58 15.18 2.58
N MET A 139 17.47 15.60 1.31
CA MET A 139 16.26 16.11 0.69
C MET A 139 15.56 15.06 -0.16
N HIS A 140 16.32 14.14 -0.75
CA HIS A 140 15.82 13.09 -1.64
C HIS A 140 15.56 11.79 -0.88
N TYR A 141 14.42 11.17 -1.17
CA TYR A 141 14.01 9.91 -0.60
C TYR A 141 13.33 9.05 -1.66
N LEU A 142 13.88 7.85 -1.83
CA LEU A 142 13.21 6.77 -2.53
C LEU A 142 12.18 6.19 -1.55
N THR A 143 10.97 6.72 -1.68
CA THR A 143 9.74 6.19 -1.09
C THR A 143 9.16 5.12 -2.01
N THR A 144 7.92 4.73 -1.82
CA THR A 144 7.16 3.77 -2.64
C THR A 144 7.38 3.96 -4.13
N GLN A 145 7.44 2.84 -4.85
CA GLN A 145 7.78 2.81 -6.28
C GLN A 145 6.60 2.30 -7.08
N GLU A 146 6.27 3.01 -8.14
CA GLU A 146 5.24 2.60 -9.09
C GLU A 146 5.59 1.26 -9.72
N VAL A 147 4.59 0.38 -9.73
CA VAL A 147 4.63 -0.93 -10.36
C VAL A 147 3.88 -0.85 -11.68
N ALA A 148 4.40 -1.54 -12.70
CA ALA A 148 3.66 -1.67 -13.94
C ALA A 148 2.43 -2.55 -13.72
N PHE A 149 1.45 -2.42 -14.62
CA PHE A 149 0.33 -3.34 -14.71
C PHE A 149 0.62 -4.39 -15.78
N GLU A 150 0.31 -5.65 -15.50
CA GLU A 150 0.36 -6.76 -16.44
C GLU A 150 -0.76 -6.60 -17.50
N GLU A 151 -0.71 -7.38 -18.59
CA GLU A 151 -1.69 -7.31 -19.70
C GLU A 151 -3.14 -7.56 -19.27
N ASP A 152 -3.32 -8.24 -18.14
CA ASP A 152 -4.61 -8.53 -17.52
C ASP A 152 -5.07 -7.46 -16.50
N GLY A 153 -4.38 -6.32 -16.45
CA GLY A 153 -4.71 -5.20 -15.57
C GLY A 153 -4.26 -5.37 -14.12
N ARG A 154 -3.53 -6.44 -13.78
CA ARG A 154 -3.04 -6.65 -12.41
C ARG A 154 -1.72 -5.91 -12.15
N PRO A 155 -1.55 -5.25 -10.99
CA PRO A 155 -0.28 -4.62 -10.65
C PRO A 155 0.80 -5.69 -10.42
N GLU A 156 2.01 -5.42 -10.89
CA GLU A 156 3.18 -6.24 -10.61
C GLU A 156 3.60 -6.16 -9.14
N ILE A 157 4.26 -7.21 -8.65
CA ILE A 157 4.71 -7.25 -7.24
C ILE A 157 5.95 -6.39 -6.95
N MET A 158 6.62 -5.85 -7.97
CA MET A 158 7.83 -5.06 -7.77
C MET A 158 8.10 -4.14 -8.97
N ALA A 159 8.63 -2.94 -8.69
CA ALA A 159 8.97 -1.96 -9.72
C ALA A 159 10.09 -2.47 -10.65
N PRO A 160 10.23 -1.90 -11.87
CA PRO A 160 11.20 -2.38 -12.86
C PRO A 160 12.66 -2.44 -12.37
N PHE A 161 13.09 -1.52 -11.51
CA PHE A 161 14.44 -1.55 -10.92
C PHE A 161 14.58 -2.66 -9.88
N MET A 162 13.54 -2.92 -9.08
CA MET A 162 13.52 -4.04 -8.13
C MET A 162 13.54 -5.39 -8.85
N LYS A 163 12.90 -5.52 -10.02
CA LYS A 163 13.02 -6.71 -10.88
C LYS A 163 14.47 -7.01 -11.26
N LYS A 164 15.26 -5.98 -11.58
CA LYS A 164 16.70 -6.14 -11.89
C LYS A 164 17.51 -6.58 -10.66
N LEU A 165 17.07 -6.19 -9.47
CA LEU A 165 17.70 -6.53 -8.18
C LEU A 165 17.23 -7.89 -7.61
N GLN A 166 16.15 -8.46 -8.14
CA GLN A 166 15.50 -9.69 -7.63
C GLN A 166 16.43 -10.90 -7.54
N GLN A 167 17.49 -10.95 -8.32
CA GLN A 167 18.51 -12.00 -8.22
C GLN A 167 19.30 -12.01 -6.90
N ASP A 168 19.20 -10.95 -6.08
CA ASP A 168 19.88 -10.85 -4.80
C ASP A 168 18.95 -11.18 -3.59
N PHE A 169 17.67 -11.49 -3.81
CA PHE A 169 16.71 -11.80 -2.75
C PHE A 169 15.57 -12.76 -3.17
N PRO A 170 15.03 -13.58 -2.26
CA PRO A 170 13.90 -14.47 -2.58
C PRO A 170 12.63 -13.65 -2.76
N VAL A 171 11.81 -14.01 -3.77
CA VAL A 171 10.49 -13.38 -3.95
C VAL A 171 9.54 -13.75 -2.80
N ARG A 172 9.63 -14.99 -2.31
CA ARG A 172 8.87 -15.49 -1.17
C ARG A 172 9.81 -16.09 -0.12
N PRO A 173 10.22 -15.32 0.89
CA PRO A 173 11.03 -15.80 2.02
C PRO A 173 10.41 -17.02 2.70
N LYS A 174 11.23 -18.06 2.98
CA LYS A 174 10.77 -19.29 3.65
C LYS A 174 10.10 -19.04 4.99
N LEU A 175 10.55 -18.02 5.73
CA LEU A 175 9.97 -17.62 7.02
C LEU A 175 8.46 -17.34 6.92
N MET A 176 8.03 -16.74 5.81
CA MET A 176 6.66 -16.25 5.64
C MET A 176 5.70 -17.35 5.16
N GLY A 177 6.20 -18.57 4.97
CA GLY A 177 5.40 -19.76 4.69
C GLY A 177 4.48 -19.58 3.48
N HIS A 178 3.17 -19.73 3.71
CA HIS A 178 2.14 -19.66 2.68
C HIS A 178 1.46 -18.29 2.56
N LEU A 179 2.02 -17.23 3.15
CA LEU A 179 1.55 -15.87 2.87
C LEU A 179 1.90 -15.45 1.44
N ILE A 180 1.03 -14.68 0.80
CA ILE A 180 1.16 -14.25 -0.59
C ILE A 180 1.75 -12.83 -0.63
N PRO A 181 2.94 -12.63 -1.21
CA PRO A 181 3.51 -11.31 -1.41
C PRO A 181 2.60 -10.44 -2.30
N GLN A 182 2.30 -9.24 -1.83
CA GLN A 182 1.58 -8.20 -2.58
C GLN A 182 2.56 -7.24 -3.28
N ASN A 183 3.58 -6.77 -2.55
CA ASN A 183 4.58 -5.84 -3.10
C ASN A 183 5.95 -6.07 -2.44
N ILE A 184 7.03 -5.79 -3.16
CA ILE A 184 8.40 -5.76 -2.64
C ILE A 184 9.05 -4.46 -3.08
N ASN A 185 9.42 -3.62 -2.11
CA ASN A 185 9.98 -2.31 -2.38
C ASN A 185 11.23 -2.00 -1.54
N MET A 186 11.97 -0.98 -1.97
CA MET A 186 13.20 -0.53 -1.31
C MET A 186 13.06 0.89 -0.81
N TRP A 187 13.32 1.12 0.47
CA TRP A 187 13.24 2.46 1.06
C TRP A 187 14.64 3.00 1.29
N MET A 188 15.00 4.08 0.61
CA MET A 188 16.36 4.60 0.62
C MET A 188 16.40 6.12 0.72
N GLY A 189 17.32 6.64 1.52
CA GLY A 189 17.53 8.08 1.67
C GLY A 189 18.58 8.35 2.72
N ASN A 190 18.69 9.60 3.13
CA ASN A 190 19.65 9.99 4.15
C ASN A 190 19.08 11.08 5.04
N ASN A 191 19.38 10.96 6.34
CA ASN A 191 18.98 11.95 7.32
C ASN A 191 19.86 11.83 8.57
N LYS A 192 20.47 12.92 9.02
CA LYS A 192 21.34 12.93 10.21
C LYS A 192 20.56 13.18 11.50
N HIS A 193 19.42 13.84 11.41
CA HIS A 193 18.65 14.32 12.55
C HIS A 193 17.36 13.54 12.82
N GLY A 194 17.07 12.53 12.01
CA GLY A 194 15.84 11.75 12.06
C GLY A 194 14.77 12.38 11.16
N SER A 195 14.36 11.65 10.13
CA SER A 195 13.19 11.98 9.32
C SER A 195 12.01 11.10 9.72
N SER A 196 10.83 11.70 9.92
CA SER A 196 9.60 10.97 10.18
C SER A 196 8.71 10.84 8.95
N THR A 197 8.06 9.69 8.84
CA THR A 197 6.99 9.38 7.89
C THR A 197 5.64 9.96 8.30
N GLY A 198 5.48 10.44 9.54
CA GLY A 198 4.17 10.69 10.13
C GLY A 198 3.48 9.41 10.57
N LEU A 199 2.45 9.57 11.41
CA LEU A 199 1.66 8.47 11.94
C LEU A 199 0.63 8.03 10.88
N HIS A 200 0.68 6.78 10.46
CA HIS A 200 -0.20 6.18 9.46
C HIS A 200 -0.34 4.69 9.73
N HIS A 201 -1.08 3.97 8.90
CA HIS A 201 -1.06 2.51 8.88
C HIS A 201 -1.11 2.03 7.43
N ASP A 202 -0.67 0.80 7.21
CA ASP A 202 -0.68 0.16 5.90
C ASP A 202 -1.72 -0.95 5.85
N HIS A 203 -2.22 -1.27 4.67
CA HIS A 203 -3.25 -2.31 4.48
C HIS A 203 -2.69 -3.74 4.42
N HIS A 204 -1.38 -3.90 4.35
CA HIS A 204 -0.71 -5.18 4.14
C HIS A 204 0.19 -5.54 5.32
N ASP A 205 0.44 -6.84 5.52
CA ASP A 205 1.45 -7.31 6.47
C ASP A 205 2.83 -6.94 5.94
N ASN A 206 3.69 -6.32 6.76
CA ASN A 206 5.01 -5.85 6.35
C ASN A 206 6.12 -6.61 7.06
N LEU A 207 7.05 -7.19 6.30
CA LEU A 207 8.35 -7.61 6.79
C LEU A 207 9.39 -6.57 6.37
N TYR A 208 9.72 -5.70 7.33
CA TYR A 208 10.65 -4.58 7.16
C TYR A 208 12.07 -5.03 7.50
N ILE A 209 13.00 -5.08 6.54
CA ILE A 209 14.38 -5.56 6.75
C ILE A 209 15.36 -4.38 6.65
N LEU A 210 16.06 -4.06 7.75
CA LEU A 210 17.01 -2.95 7.77
C LEU A 210 18.40 -3.37 7.30
N MET A 211 18.86 -2.78 6.19
CA MET A 211 20.16 -3.07 5.57
C MET A 211 21.23 -2.02 5.88
N ARG A 212 20.84 -0.74 6.00
CA ARG A 212 21.76 0.36 6.34
C ARG A 212 21.08 1.36 7.26
N GLY A 213 21.89 2.00 8.11
CA GLY A 213 21.41 3.07 8.99
C GLY A 213 20.71 2.53 10.23
N LYS A 214 19.79 3.32 10.77
CA LYS A 214 18.99 3.01 11.96
C LYS A 214 17.55 3.48 11.75
N LYS A 215 16.59 2.72 12.27
CA LYS A 215 15.17 3.11 12.27
C LYS A 215 14.60 3.05 13.68
N ARG A 216 13.67 3.94 13.99
CA ARG A 216 12.91 3.91 15.25
C ARG A 216 11.44 3.93 14.93
N PHE A 217 10.71 2.96 15.46
CA PHE A 217 9.28 2.81 15.28
C PHE A 217 8.55 3.17 16.57
N ARG A 218 7.43 3.86 16.38
CA ARG A 218 6.36 4.01 17.37
C ARG A 218 5.14 3.32 16.79
N LEU A 219 4.52 2.40 17.52
CA LEU A 219 3.42 1.55 17.05
C LEU A 219 2.18 1.71 17.94
N TYR A 220 0.99 1.60 17.36
CA TYR A 220 -0.31 1.49 18.06
C TYR A 220 -1.15 0.39 17.42
N SER A 221 -1.93 -0.29 18.26
CA SER A 221 -2.77 -1.41 17.84
C SER A 221 -3.95 -0.96 16.96
N PRO A 222 -4.39 -1.76 15.96
CA PRO A 222 -5.64 -1.54 15.25
C PRO A 222 -6.87 -1.42 16.18
N GLY A 223 -6.81 -2.04 17.35
CA GLY A 223 -7.85 -1.90 18.39
C GLY A 223 -8.01 -0.45 18.91
N ASP A 224 -7.01 0.41 18.73
CA ASP A 224 -7.04 1.83 19.09
C ASP A 224 -7.40 2.74 17.89
N ALA A 225 -7.91 2.19 16.78
CA ALA A 225 -8.21 2.96 15.55
C ALA A 225 -9.09 4.19 15.79
N ASP A 226 -10.03 4.14 16.74
CA ASP A 226 -10.91 5.25 17.10
C ASP A 226 -10.19 6.45 17.76
N LYS A 227 -8.96 6.22 18.20
CA LYS A 227 -8.08 7.18 18.88
C LYS A 227 -7.03 7.76 17.95
N MET A 228 -6.92 7.25 16.72
CA MET A 228 -5.85 7.63 15.78
C MET A 228 -6.19 8.82 14.90
N TYR A 229 -7.45 9.27 14.83
CA TYR A 229 -7.86 10.46 14.07
C TYR A 229 -7.31 10.46 12.63
N VAL A 230 -7.50 9.33 11.94
CA VAL A 230 -7.19 9.21 10.52
C VAL A 230 -7.98 10.21 9.68
N ARG A 231 -7.49 10.53 8.49
CA ARG A 231 -8.16 11.44 7.55
C ARG A 231 -9.37 10.79 6.90
N GLY A 232 -9.27 9.50 6.60
CA GLY A 232 -10.37 8.69 6.08
C GLY A 232 -11.48 8.45 7.09
N ARG A 233 -12.68 8.14 6.59
CA ARG A 233 -13.78 7.65 7.44
C ARG A 233 -13.72 6.13 7.47
N ILE A 234 -13.29 5.57 8.60
CA ILE A 234 -13.25 4.12 8.82
C ILE A 234 -14.67 3.57 8.70
N SER A 235 -14.86 2.53 7.90
CA SER A 235 -16.12 1.78 7.79
C SER A 235 -16.10 0.55 8.71
N HIS A 236 -14.99 -0.20 8.70
CA HIS A 236 -14.87 -1.45 9.43
C HIS A 236 -13.40 -1.75 9.80
N VAL A 237 -13.18 -2.39 10.95
CA VAL A 237 -11.90 -3.01 11.30
C VAL A 237 -12.16 -4.50 11.47
N HIS A 238 -11.62 -5.28 10.54
CA HIS A 238 -11.79 -6.73 10.49
C HIS A 238 -11.14 -7.42 11.69
N PRO A 239 -11.51 -8.68 12.00
CA PRO A 239 -10.89 -9.45 13.08
C PRO A 239 -9.36 -9.51 13.01
N ASN A 240 -8.81 -9.68 11.81
CA ASN A 240 -7.37 -9.67 11.56
C ASN A 240 -6.70 -8.28 11.66
N GLY A 241 -7.49 -7.22 11.86
CA GLY A 241 -7.02 -5.86 12.03
C GLY A 241 -7.06 -5.00 10.78
N LEU A 242 -7.30 -5.56 9.60
CA LEU A 242 -7.41 -4.79 8.36
C LEU A 242 -8.49 -3.72 8.50
N ILE A 243 -8.14 -2.46 8.22
CA ILE A 243 -9.04 -1.32 8.30
C ILE A 243 -9.55 -0.97 6.90
N ASN A 244 -10.88 -0.94 6.77
CA ASN A 244 -11.57 -0.45 5.59
C ASN A 244 -12.09 0.97 5.79
N TYR A 245 -12.17 1.70 4.68
CA TYR A 245 -12.74 3.05 4.63
C TYR A 245 -14.05 3.04 3.85
N VAL A 246 -14.93 3.98 4.18
CA VAL A 246 -16.19 4.18 3.45
C VAL A 246 -15.89 4.51 1.98
N GLY A 247 -16.36 3.68 1.06
CA GLY A 247 -16.13 3.80 -0.38
C GLY A 247 -14.85 3.10 -0.89
N LYS A 248 -14.04 2.53 0.00
CA LYS A 248 -12.84 1.75 -0.32
C LYS A 248 -12.85 0.43 0.46
N GLU A 249 -13.95 -0.30 0.39
CA GLU A 249 -14.14 -1.55 1.11
C GLU A 249 -13.50 -2.75 0.39
N THR A 250 -12.65 -3.49 1.10
CA THR A 250 -12.08 -4.77 0.67
C THR A 250 -12.57 -5.95 1.51
N THR A 251 -12.33 -7.16 1.05
CA THR A 251 -12.53 -8.38 1.85
C THR A 251 -11.60 -8.40 3.07
N PRO A 252 -11.83 -9.27 4.08
CA PRO A 252 -10.91 -9.39 5.21
C PRO A 252 -9.46 -9.71 4.82
N TYR A 253 -9.24 -10.35 3.66
CA TYR A 253 -7.92 -10.65 3.09
C TYR A 253 -7.45 -9.63 2.04
N GLY A 254 -8.09 -8.46 1.96
CA GLY A 254 -7.63 -7.35 1.14
C GLY A 254 -7.95 -7.43 -0.35
N ALA A 255 -8.78 -8.40 -0.79
CA ALA A 255 -9.23 -8.46 -2.17
C ALA A 255 -10.35 -7.44 -2.42
N GLU A 256 -10.41 -6.90 -3.63
CA GLU A 256 -11.55 -6.07 -4.03
C GLU A 256 -12.78 -6.96 -4.23
N PRO A 257 -13.97 -6.60 -3.69
CA PRO A 257 -15.15 -7.45 -3.78
C PRO A 257 -15.60 -7.74 -5.21
N ALA A 258 -15.38 -6.82 -6.16
CA ALA A 258 -15.72 -7.02 -7.57
C ALA A 258 -14.79 -8.05 -8.22
N ALA A 259 -13.48 -7.79 -8.18
CA ALA A 259 -12.45 -8.70 -8.68
C ALA A 259 -12.56 -10.10 -8.06
N GLU A 260 -12.90 -10.19 -6.77
CA GLU A 260 -13.10 -11.49 -6.14
C GLU A 260 -14.32 -12.23 -6.71
N ARG A 261 -15.46 -11.55 -6.86
CA ARG A 261 -16.67 -12.19 -7.42
C ARG A 261 -16.41 -12.73 -8.82
N GLU A 262 -15.74 -11.96 -9.66
CA GLU A 262 -15.36 -12.36 -11.01
C GLU A 262 -14.44 -13.59 -10.97
N ALA A 263 -13.37 -13.53 -10.17
CA ALA A 263 -12.44 -14.64 -10.05
C ALA A 263 -13.10 -15.92 -9.51
N LEU A 264 -13.94 -15.82 -8.48
CA LEU A 264 -14.69 -16.97 -7.94
C LEU A 264 -15.68 -17.54 -8.96
N ALA A 265 -16.33 -16.70 -9.77
CA ALA A 265 -17.20 -17.16 -10.85
C ALA A 265 -16.41 -17.88 -11.95
N ALA A 266 -15.24 -17.36 -12.33
CA ALA A 266 -14.34 -18.02 -13.28
C ALA A 266 -13.78 -19.33 -12.73
N ILE A 267 -13.51 -19.41 -11.42
CA ILE A 267 -13.07 -20.63 -10.72
C ILE A 267 -14.15 -21.71 -10.82
N GLU A 268 -15.37 -21.37 -10.40
CA GLU A 268 -16.49 -22.31 -10.42
C GLU A 268 -16.79 -22.80 -11.85
N LYS A 269 -16.68 -21.91 -12.84
CA LYS A 269 -16.80 -22.29 -14.26
C LYS A 269 -15.73 -23.30 -14.66
N ASN A 270 -14.45 -23.03 -14.41
CA ASN A 270 -13.36 -23.92 -14.80
C ASN A 270 -13.44 -25.29 -14.10
N GLU A 271 -13.86 -25.32 -12.84
CA GLU A 271 -14.07 -26.57 -12.10
C GLU A 271 -15.25 -27.37 -12.66
N ALA A 272 -16.36 -26.70 -12.99
CA ALA A 272 -17.50 -27.32 -13.64
C ALA A 272 -17.16 -27.87 -15.04
N GLU A 273 -16.34 -27.17 -15.84
CA GLU A 273 -15.84 -27.66 -17.14
C GLU A 273 -14.97 -28.91 -16.98
N ARG A 274 -14.09 -28.94 -15.97
CA ARG A 274 -13.25 -30.12 -15.69
C ARG A 274 -14.11 -31.31 -15.27
N GLU A 275 -15.06 -31.12 -14.37
CA GLU A 275 -15.96 -32.18 -13.93
C GLU A 275 -16.85 -32.69 -15.06
N LEU A 276 -17.30 -31.81 -15.95
CA LEU A 276 -18.03 -32.20 -17.16
C LEU A 276 -17.16 -33.11 -18.04
N ALA A 277 -15.91 -32.73 -18.29
CA ALA A 277 -14.98 -33.55 -19.08
C ALA A 277 -14.70 -34.92 -18.45
N GLU A 278 -14.58 -34.99 -17.11
CA GLU A 278 -14.46 -36.27 -16.39
C GLU A 278 -15.74 -37.12 -16.48
N ALA A 279 -16.92 -36.49 -16.40
CA ALA A 279 -18.19 -37.16 -16.55
C ALA A 279 -18.39 -37.71 -17.98
N GLU A 280 -18.04 -36.94 -19.01
CA GLU A 280 -18.04 -37.38 -20.41
C GLU A 280 -17.16 -38.62 -20.62
N GLN A 281 -15.95 -38.61 -20.05
CA GLN A 281 -15.05 -39.78 -20.09
C GLN A 281 -15.63 -41.01 -19.38
N ALA A 282 -16.30 -40.81 -18.24
CA ALA A 282 -16.94 -41.89 -17.50
C ALA A 282 -18.13 -42.50 -18.27
N VAL A 283 -18.88 -41.68 -19.01
CA VAL A 283 -19.95 -42.15 -19.92
C VAL A 283 -19.34 -42.97 -21.06
N GLU A 284 -18.25 -42.50 -21.67
CA GLU A 284 -17.53 -43.25 -22.72
C GLU A 284 -16.98 -44.59 -22.20
N ALA A 285 -16.50 -44.62 -20.95
CA ALA A 285 -16.03 -45.84 -20.29
C ALA A 285 -17.16 -46.81 -19.88
N GLY A 286 -18.44 -46.41 -20.00
CA GLY A 286 -19.59 -47.22 -19.65
C GLY A 286 -19.76 -47.42 -18.14
N GLU A 287 -19.33 -46.46 -17.32
CA GLU A 287 -19.45 -46.55 -15.87
C GLU A 287 -20.92 -46.49 -15.41
N PRO A 288 -21.33 -47.29 -14.40
CA PRO A 288 -22.69 -47.24 -13.87
C PRO A 288 -23.00 -45.88 -13.25
N GLY A 289 -24.09 -45.24 -13.69
CA GLY A 289 -24.52 -43.93 -13.19
C GLY A 289 -23.81 -42.73 -13.82
N ALA A 290 -22.97 -42.92 -14.84
CA ALA A 290 -22.26 -41.84 -15.51
C ALA A 290 -23.20 -40.86 -16.24
N GLU A 291 -24.30 -41.34 -16.84
CA GLU A 291 -25.29 -40.49 -17.53
C GLU A 291 -25.95 -39.49 -16.58
N ALA A 292 -26.29 -39.92 -15.36
CA ALA A 292 -26.86 -39.03 -14.34
C ALA A 292 -25.83 -38.02 -13.80
N ARG A 293 -24.56 -38.44 -13.68
CA ARG A 293 -23.47 -37.52 -13.30
C ARG A 293 -23.23 -36.46 -14.38
N LEU A 294 -23.34 -36.83 -15.66
CA LEU A 294 -23.20 -35.91 -16.77
C LEU A 294 -24.29 -34.82 -16.77
N GLU A 295 -25.55 -35.20 -16.56
CA GLU A 295 -26.66 -34.24 -16.46
C GLU A 295 -26.46 -33.25 -15.29
N GLU A 296 -26.01 -33.74 -14.13
CA GLU A 296 -25.72 -32.90 -12.97
C GLU A 296 -24.55 -31.92 -13.22
N THR A 297 -23.49 -32.36 -13.90
CA THR A 297 -22.34 -31.49 -14.22
C THR A 297 -22.65 -30.49 -15.33
N GLU A 298 -23.51 -30.83 -16.29
CA GLU A 298 -24.04 -29.87 -17.29
C GLU A 298 -24.85 -28.76 -16.63
N GLU A 299 -25.76 -29.10 -15.70
CA GLU A 299 -26.53 -28.10 -14.93
C GLU A 299 -25.62 -27.21 -14.07
N ARG A 300 -24.59 -27.81 -13.45
CA ARG A 300 -23.59 -27.06 -12.67
C ARG A 300 -22.83 -26.08 -13.57
N LEU A 301 -22.41 -26.50 -14.76
CA LEU A 301 -21.71 -25.64 -15.72
C LEU A 301 -22.62 -24.50 -16.21
N GLU A 302 -23.88 -24.77 -16.55
CA GLU A 302 -24.84 -23.73 -16.96
C GLU A 302 -24.98 -22.66 -15.86
N LYS A 303 -25.12 -23.10 -14.60
CA LYS A 303 -25.18 -22.19 -13.45
C LYS A 303 -23.89 -21.39 -13.25
N ALA A 304 -22.72 -22.02 -13.44
CA ALA A 304 -21.43 -21.37 -13.33
C ALA A 304 -21.22 -20.31 -14.43
N MET A 305 -21.59 -20.63 -15.69
CA MET A 305 -21.57 -19.69 -16.81
C MET A 305 -22.49 -18.47 -16.55
N PHE A 306 -23.66 -18.69 -15.96
CA PHE A 306 -24.54 -17.61 -15.56
C PHE A 306 -23.95 -16.75 -14.44
N GLY A 307 -23.19 -17.35 -13.51
CA GLY A 307 -22.43 -16.63 -12.48
C GLY A 307 -21.40 -15.67 -13.06
N VAL A 308 -20.65 -16.10 -14.08
CA VAL A 308 -19.68 -15.25 -14.78
C VAL A 308 -20.39 -14.05 -15.44
N LEU A 309 -21.49 -14.30 -16.17
CA LEU A 309 -22.27 -13.23 -16.79
C LEU A 309 -22.82 -12.20 -15.79
N GLN A 310 -23.10 -12.61 -14.54
CA GLN A 310 -23.53 -11.67 -13.50
C GLN A 310 -22.37 -10.85 -12.94
N ALA A 311 -21.18 -11.44 -12.84
CA ALA A 311 -19.98 -10.72 -12.41
C ALA A 311 -19.62 -9.62 -13.43
N ASP A 312 -19.64 -9.96 -14.73
CA ASP A 312 -19.33 -9.04 -15.84
C ASP A 312 -20.33 -7.87 -15.97
N ASN A 313 -21.58 -8.05 -15.54
CA ASN A 313 -22.60 -7.00 -15.63
C ASN A 313 -22.63 -6.05 -14.41
N SER A 314 -21.71 -6.22 -13.45
CA SER A 314 -21.66 -5.36 -12.25
C SER A 314 -20.88 -4.05 -12.43
N ASP A 315 -20.30 -3.81 -13.62
CA ASP A 315 -19.44 -2.66 -13.97
C ASP A 315 -20.20 -1.33 -14.21
N GLY A 316 -21.23 -1.06 -13.42
CA GLY A 316 -22.13 0.09 -13.63
C GLY A 316 -21.84 1.35 -12.82
N GLU A 317 -21.11 1.30 -11.70
CA GLU A 317 -20.81 2.47 -10.87
C GLU A 317 -19.53 2.24 -10.04
N GLY A 318 -18.37 2.66 -10.52
CA GLY A 318 -17.15 2.65 -9.69
C GLY A 318 -15.80 2.72 -10.38
N ASP A 319 -15.62 3.56 -11.41
CA ASP A 319 -14.26 4.00 -11.76
C ASP A 319 -13.77 4.95 -10.65
N GLU A 320 -13.18 4.39 -9.60
CA GLU A 320 -12.35 5.14 -8.65
C GLU A 320 -10.91 4.62 -8.75
N GLU A 321 -10.00 5.55 -9.04
CA GLU A 321 -8.55 5.37 -9.11
C GLU A 321 -8.01 4.55 -7.93
N TYR A 322 -7.29 3.47 -8.27
CA TYR A 322 -6.59 2.61 -7.34
C TYR A 322 -5.47 3.38 -6.63
N GLU A 323 -5.74 3.91 -5.43
CA GLU A 323 -4.67 4.30 -4.51
C GLU A 323 -4.10 3.04 -3.86
N ASP A 324 -2.99 2.51 -4.40
CA ASP A 324 -2.13 1.59 -3.66
C ASP A 324 -1.79 2.25 -2.32
N GLY A 325 -1.86 1.50 -1.22
CA GLY A 325 -1.55 1.97 0.13
C GLY A 325 -0.10 2.43 0.31
N ALA A 326 0.67 2.45 -0.78
CA ALA A 326 2.04 2.86 -0.91
C ALA A 326 2.11 4.19 -1.71
N PHE A 327 2.07 5.32 -0.99
CA PHE A 327 2.28 6.71 -1.45
C PHE A 327 2.33 6.93 -2.98
N HIS A 328 1.16 7.19 -3.59
CA HIS A 328 1.00 7.47 -5.02
C HIS A 328 1.11 8.97 -5.31
N PHE A 329 1.82 9.36 -6.37
CA PHE A 329 1.80 10.71 -6.92
C PHE A 329 0.93 10.71 -8.17
N GLU A 330 -0.26 11.33 -8.13
CA GLU A 330 -1.07 11.51 -9.34
C GLU A 330 -0.39 12.52 -10.29
N GLU A 331 -0.03 12.08 -11.51
CA GLU A 331 0.33 12.96 -12.62
C GLU A 331 -0.88 13.06 -13.56
N SER A 332 -1.42 14.26 -13.73
CA SER A 332 -2.55 14.49 -14.64
C SER A 332 -2.11 14.34 -16.09
N GLU A 333 -2.67 13.34 -16.79
CA GLU A 333 -2.57 13.11 -18.23
C GLU A 333 -2.90 14.39 -19.02
N ALA A 334 -1.87 15.05 -19.56
CA ALA A 334 -2.03 16.09 -20.57
C ALA A 334 -1.88 15.44 -21.95
N GLU A 335 -3.01 15.03 -22.54
CA GLU A 335 -3.09 14.60 -23.93
C GLU A 335 -2.55 15.71 -24.85
N GLY A 336 -1.38 15.46 -25.44
CA GLY A 336 -0.79 16.29 -26.47
C GLY A 336 -1.20 15.76 -27.84
N ASP A 337 -2.33 16.24 -28.35
CA ASP A 337 -2.73 16.01 -29.74
C ASP A 337 -2.44 17.25 -30.60
N ASP A 338 -1.72 16.96 -31.68
CA ASP A 338 -1.80 17.52 -33.01
C ASP A 338 -1.06 18.82 -33.43
N GLU A 339 -0.74 18.76 -34.72
CA GLU A 339 0.32 19.33 -35.53
C GLU A 339 0.41 20.87 -35.65
N SER A 340 1.65 21.37 -35.76
CA SER A 340 1.93 22.72 -36.24
C SER A 340 2.44 22.71 -37.69
N GLU A 341 1.53 22.93 -38.65
CA GLU A 341 1.89 23.54 -39.93
C GLU A 341 2.00 25.07 -39.76
N VAL A 342 3.10 25.59 -40.27
CA VAL A 342 3.54 26.99 -40.26
C VAL A 342 2.64 27.89 -41.11
N GLY A 343 2.29 29.07 -40.58
CA GLY A 343 1.54 30.10 -41.29
C GLY A 343 1.77 31.50 -40.71
N GLU A 344 2.68 32.20 -41.37
CA GLU A 344 3.12 33.60 -41.24
C GLU A 344 2.02 34.70 -41.23
N LEU A 345 2.45 35.91 -40.77
CA LEU A 345 1.92 37.28 -41.05
C LEU A 345 0.72 37.77 -40.21
N ASP A 346 0.58 39.03 -39.81
CA ASP A 346 1.42 40.24 -39.77
C ASP A 346 0.63 41.31 -38.98
N ASP A 347 1.37 42.26 -38.40
CA ASP A 347 0.99 43.66 -38.13
C ASP A 347 -0.44 44.04 -37.68
N LEU A 348 -0.53 44.70 -36.52
CA LEU A 348 -0.67 46.17 -36.49
C LEU A 348 -0.59 46.73 -35.06
N ALA A 349 0.32 47.68 -34.90
CA ALA A 349 0.63 48.42 -33.71
C ALA A 349 -0.28 49.65 -33.48
N LEU A 350 -0.01 50.31 -32.34
CA LEU A 350 -0.35 51.67 -31.90
C LEU A 350 -1.56 51.75 -30.93
N ASP A 351 -1.50 52.36 -29.74
CA ASP A 351 -0.56 53.38 -29.24
C ASP A 351 -0.49 53.32 -27.69
N PRO A 352 0.62 53.75 -27.07
CA PRO A 352 0.95 53.64 -25.65
C PRO A 352 0.56 54.91 -24.87
N GLU A 353 0.34 54.77 -23.57
CA GLU A 353 0.76 55.70 -22.50
C GLU A 353 0.03 55.34 -21.21
N GLU A 354 0.65 54.46 -20.40
CA GLU A 354 0.71 54.56 -18.93
C GLU A 354 1.76 53.55 -18.40
N GLU A 355 3.02 53.75 -18.81
CA GLU A 355 4.19 53.43 -17.97
C GLU A 355 4.30 54.55 -16.91
N GLU A 356 4.73 54.37 -15.66
CA GLU A 356 5.43 53.30 -14.98
C GLU A 356 5.26 53.58 -13.47
N THR A 357 4.89 52.59 -12.65
CA THR A 357 5.54 52.40 -11.33
C THR A 357 5.63 50.91 -11.00
N ASN A 358 6.77 50.38 -11.44
CA ASN A 358 7.44 49.10 -11.24
C ASN A 358 7.18 48.24 -9.98
N LYS A 359 7.10 46.92 -10.26
CA LYS A 359 7.80 45.77 -9.62
C LYS A 359 7.27 45.19 -8.31
N LYS A 360 6.51 44.09 -8.43
CA LYS A 360 6.96 42.71 -8.09
C LYS A 360 5.78 41.72 -8.22
N THR A 361 5.52 41.25 -9.44
CA THR A 361 4.81 39.99 -9.68
C THR A 361 5.87 38.95 -10.01
N ALA A 362 6.22 38.13 -9.02
CA ALA A 362 7.02 36.93 -9.28
C ALA A 362 6.13 35.95 -10.05
N LYS A 363 6.71 35.40 -11.13
CA LYS A 363 6.19 34.27 -11.89
C LYS A 363 5.72 33.19 -10.92
N ARG A 364 4.46 32.77 -11.05
CA ARG A 364 4.04 31.45 -10.58
C ARG A 364 4.60 30.47 -11.61
N ASP A 365 5.59 29.70 -11.20
CA ASP A 365 6.04 28.57 -11.99
C ASP A 365 4.93 27.52 -12.02
N VAL A 366 4.82 26.90 -13.20
CA VAL A 366 3.90 25.82 -13.55
C VAL A 366 4.46 24.54 -12.94
N GLY A 367 3.65 23.80 -12.18
CA GLY A 367 3.96 22.42 -11.74
C GLY A 367 4.11 22.18 -10.24
N GLU A 368 3.32 22.81 -9.37
CA GLU A 368 3.15 22.34 -7.97
C GLU A 368 1.80 21.61 -7.86
N THR A 369 1.82 20.29 -7.99
CA THR A 369 0.68 19.42 -7.67
C THR A 369 0.46 19.44 -6.16
N GLU A 370 -0.73 19.84 -5.70
CA GLU A 370 -1.06 19.94 -4.27
C GLU A 370 -1.34 18.53 -3.71
N ILE A 371 -0.39 17.99 -2.93
CA ILE A 371 -0.42 16.60 -2.44
C ILE A 371 -1.55 16.42 -1.41
N THR A 372 -2.55 15.61 -1.76
CA THR A 372 -3.58 15.08 -0.87
C THR A 372 -2.99 13.95 -0.01
N TYR A 373 -3.25 13.96 1.30
CA TYR A 373 -2.78 12.87 2.18
C TYR A 373 -3.67 11.64 2.00
N PRO A 374 -3.09 10.43 1.98
CA PRO A 374 -3.87 9.20 1.97
C PRO A 374 -4.80 9.10 3.19
N VAL A 375 -5.91 8.41 3.00
CA VAL A 375 -6.95 8.22 4.01
C VAL A 375 -6.43 7.56 5.30
N SER A 376 -5.35 6.77 5.21
CA SER A 376 -4.72 6.05 6.33
C SER A 376 -3.85 6.92 7.25
N PHE A 377 -3.51 8.14 6.84
CA PHE A 377 -2.69 9.03 7.64
C PHE A 377 -3.48 9.66 8.78
N SER A 378 -2.85 9.69 9.95
CA SER A 378 -3.35 10.39 11.13
C SER A 378 -3.15 11.89 11.01
N GLN A 379 -4.11 12.64 11.54
CA GLN A 379 -3.98 14.08 11.76
C GLN A 379 -3.15 14.42 13.01
N VAL A 380 -2.85 13.43 13.86
CA VAL A 380 -2.10 13.60 15.10
C VAL A 380 -0.62 13.78 14.81
N ASP A 381 -0.08 14.95 15.15
CA ASP A 381 1.37 15.19 15.11
C ASP A 381 2.05 14.74 16.41
N THR A 382 2.59 13.52 16.38
CA THR A 382 3.29 12.86 17.49
C THR A 382 4.57 13.58 17.94
N PHE A 383 5.19 14.43 17.13
CA PHE A 383 6.33 15.25 17.56
C PHE A 383 5.96 16.21 18.70
N ARG A 384 4.71 16.70 18.70
CA ARG A 384 4.19 17.56 19.78
C ARG A 384 4.21 16.86 21.14
N LEU A 385 4.25 15.52 21.18
CA LEU A 385 4.43 14.76 22.42
C LEU A 385 5.82 14.94 23.05
N ARG A 386 6.85 15.18 22.23
CA ARG A 386 8.24 15.42 22.66
C ARG A 386 8.53 16.92 22.86
N GLY A 387 7.63 17.78 22.43
CA GLY A 387 7.74 19.23 22.53
C GLY A 387 7.48 19.80 23.93
N SER A 388 7.29 21.11 23.98
CA SER A 388 6.98 21.86 25.20
C SER A 388 5.67 21.40 25.85
N GLU A 389 5.51 21.70 27.14
CA GLU A 389 4.26 21.40 27.87
C GLU A 389 3.03 22.03 27.20
N GLN A 390 3.19 23.20 26.57
CA GLN A 390 2.14 23.88 25.82
C GLN A 390 1.72 23.08 24.57
N GLN A 391 2.68 22.64 23.76
CA GLN A 391 2.40 21.82 22.56
C GLN A 391 1.67 20.52 22.91
N ARG A 392 2.04 19.90 24.04
CA ARG A 392 1.37 18.70 24.57
C ARG A 392 -0.06 19.00 24.99
N LYS A 393 -0.31 20.10 25.69
CA LYS A 393 -1.67 20.50 26.10
C LYS A 393 -2.57 20.77 24.90
N GLU A 394 -2.05 21.45 23.88
CA GLU A 394 -2.80 21.72 22.66
C GLU A 394 -3.14 20.43 21.91
N LEU A 395 -2.19 19.48 21.80
CA LEU A 395 -2.44 18.19 21.17
C LEU A 395 -3.55 17.41 21.88
N ILE A 396 -3.53 17.40 23.22
CA ILE A 396 -4.54 16.71 24.03
C ILE A 396 -5.92 17.39 23.88
N ALA A 397 -5.97 18.71 23.74
CA ALA A 397 -7.21 19.43 23.53
C ALA A 397 -7.81 19.14 22.15
N GLU A 398 -6.97 19.00 21.13
CA GLU A 398 -7.36 18.70 19.74
C GLU A 398 -7.74 17.23 19.54
N PHE A 399 -6.98 16.31 20.15
CA PHE A 399 -7.12 14.87 19.99
C PHE A 399 -7.27 14.15 21.35
N PRO A 400 -8.38 14.38 22.07
CA PRO A 400 -8.53 13.91 23.45
C PRO A 400 -8.45 12.39 23.62
N LYS A 401 -8.98 11.62 22.66
CA LYS A 401 -8.96 10.15 22.72
C LYS A 401 -7.56 9.56 22.52
N PHE A 402 -6.67 10.28 21.84
CA PHE A 402 -5.33 9.80 21.52
C PHE A 402 -4.51 9.49 22.79
N THR A 403 -4.75 10.22 23.88
CA THR A 403 -4.11 9.97 25.18
C THR A 403 -4.47 8.62 25.82
N GLN A 404 -5.52 7.96 25.34
CA GLN A 404 -5.97 6.66 25.81
C GLN A 404 -5.41 5.51 24.97
N ALA A 405 -4.67 5.81 23.90
CA ALA A 405 -4.00 4.81 23.07
C ALA A 405 -2.68 4.42 23.74
N LYS A 406 -2.33 3.13 23.66
CA LYS A 406 -1.05 2.65 24.18
C LYS A 406 -0.03 2.65 23.05
N ALA A 407 1.14 3.24 23.31
CA ALA A 407 2.24 3.21 22.35
C ALA A 407 3.20 2.05 22.64
N ALA A 408 3.66 1.39 21.59
CA ALA A 408 4.83 0.51 21.65
C ALA A 408 5.99 1.09 20.83
N PHE A 409 7.20 0.61 21.11
CA PHE A 409 8.42 1.11 20.49
C PHE A 409 9.39 -0.01 20.14
N CYS A 410 10.11 0.18 19.03
CA CYS A 410 11.31 -0.60 18.74
C CYS A 410 12.31 0.22 17.92
N ASP A 411 13.59 0.06 18.24
CA ASP A 411 14.69 0.53 17.41
C ASP A 411 15.20 -0.65 16.56
N LEU A 412 15.38 -0.46 15.26
CA LEU A 412 16.02 -1.42 14.37
C LEU A 412 17.45 -0.97 14.07
N GLU A 413 18.38 -1.89 14.25
CA GLU A 413 19.76 -1.81 13.81
C GLU A 413 19.95 -2.67 12.54
N VAL A 414 21.08 -2.50 11.85
CA VAL A 414 21.37 -3.28 10.63
C VAL A 414 21.31 -4.78 10.93
N GLY A 415 20.51 -5.50 10.13
CA GLY A 415 20.25 -6.92 10.33
C GLY A 415 19.01 -7.23 11.15
N ASP A 416 18.32 -6.24 11.72
CA ASP A 416 17.01 -6.47 12.31
C ASP A 416 15.90 -6.42 11.25
N MET A 417 14.86 -7.22 11.50
CA MET A 417 13.64 -7.24 10.71
C MET A 417 12.43 -7.01 11.61
N LEU A 418 11.53 -6.11 11.23
CA LEU A 418 10.26 -5.93 11.93
C LEU A 418 9.15 -6.61 11.13
N PHE A 419 8.50 -7.60 11.73
CA PHE A 419 7.19 -8.04 11.26
C PHE A 419 6.12 -7.12 11.86
N LEU A 420 5.37 -6.47 10.99
CA LEU A 420 4.29 -5.55 11.34
C LEU A 420 3.00 -6.03 10.66
N PRO A 421 2.02 -6.54 11.41
CA PRO A 421 0.74 -6.94 10.86
C PRO A 421 -0.02 -5.74 10.27
N ALA A 422 -0.86 -6.01 9.27
CA ALA A 422 -1.70 -5.03 8.60
C ALA A 422 -2.44 -4.13 9.60
N SER A 423 -2.49 -2.86 9.22
CA SER A 423 -3.17 -1.76 9.90
C SER A 423 -2.71 -1.45 11.32
N TRP A 424 -1.56 -1.99 11.75
CA TRP A 424 -0.87 -1.42 12.90
C TRP A 424 -0.40 -0.01 12.57
N PHE A 425 -0.89 0.95 13.36
CA PHE A 425 -0.52 2.33 13.20
C PHE A 425 0.93 2.52 13.60
N HIS A 426 1.70 3.22 12.80
CA HIS A 426 3.10 3.42 13.05
C HIS A 426 3.63 4.75 12.55
N GLU A 427 4.68 5.20 13.21
CA GLU A 427 5.53 6.31 12.78
C GLU A 427 6.97 5.81 12.77
N VAL A 428 7.69 6.07 11.67
CA VAL A 428 9.08 5.63 11.49
C VAL A 428 10.00 6.84 11.45
N GLU A 429 10.97 6.89 12.36
CA GLU A 429 12.09 7.82 12.30
C GLU A 429 13.31 7.14 11.67
N SER A 430 13.88 7.77 10.65
CA SER A 430 14.97 7.22 9.83
C SER A 430 16.27 7.98 10.00
N PHE A 431 17.37 7.26 10.20
CA PHE A 431 18.71 7.80 10.42
C PHE A 431 19.70 7.15 9.46
N GLY A 432 20.51 7.97 8.78
CA GLY A 432 21.57 7.51 7.89
C GLY A 432 22.66 6.71 8.61
N SER A 433 23.42 5.91 7.86
CA SER A 433 24.52 5.12 8.40
C SER A 433 25.71 6.01 8.80
N ALA A 434 26.54 5.49 9.70
CA ALA A 434 27.81 6.12 10.04
C ALA A 434 28.83 6.15 8.88
N GLN A 435 28.59 5.38 7.81
CA GLN A 435 29.46 5.31 6.63
C GLN A 435 29.14 6.41 5.60
N GLY A 436 28.04 7.15 5.77
CA GLY A 436 27.63 8.21 4.86
C GLY A 436 26.84 7.74 3.64
N ASN A 437 26.56 6.44 3.50
CA ASN A 437 25.78 5.85 2.41
C ASN A 437 24.26 5.77 2.71
N GLY A 438 23.76 6.69 3.55
CA GLY A 438 22.35 6.80 3.91
C GLY A 438 21.79 5.61 4.71
N HIS A 439 20.48 5.45 4.68
CA HIS A 439 19.77 4.27 5.17
C HIS A 439 19.11 3.53 4.00
N LEU A 440 18.98 2.21 4.13
CA LEU A 440 18.36 1.34 3.15
C LEU A 440 17.56 0.28 3.89
N ALA A 441 16.30 0.10 3.51
CA ALA A 441 15.48 -1.02 3.94
C ALA A 441 14.89 -1.74 2.72
N LEU A 442 14.75 -3.06 2.86
CA LEU A 442 14.01 -3.91 1.94
C LEU A 442 12.72 -4.33 2.64
N ASN A 443 11.60 -4.17 1.96
CA ASN A 443 10.29 -4.37 2.53
C ASN A 443 9.51 -5.38 1.69
N TYR A 444 8.95 -6.38 2.37
CA TYR A 444 8.01 -7.32 1.78
C TYR A 444 6.63 -7.06 2.35
N TRP A 445 5.67 -6.79 1.47
CA TRP A 445 4.27 -6.61 1.78
C TRP A 445 3.52 -7.89 1.43
N TYR A 446 2.64 -8.35 2.31
CA TYR A 446 1.85 -9.56 2.13
C TYR A 446 0.36 -9.27 2.25
N GLN A 447 -0.43 -9.98 1.46
CA GLN A 447 -1.88 -9.98 1.61
C GLN A 447 -2.24 -10.41 3.04
N PRO A 448 -3.07 -9.65 3.76
CA PRO A 448 -3.37 -9.94 5.15
C PRO A 448 -4.13 -11.27 5.26
N PRO A 449 -3.66 -12.25 6.05
CA PRO A 449 -4.39 -13.49 6.24
C PRO A 449 -5.63 -13.25 7.11
N ASP A 450 -6.71 -13.97 6.83
CA ASP A 450 -7.94 -13.94 7.62
C ASP A 450 -8.20 -15.28 8.35
N GLN A 451 -7.49 -16.34 7.98
CA GLN A 451 -7.52 -17.64 8.65
C GLN A 451 -6.44 -17.73 9.74
N LEU A 452 -6.71 -17.10 10.89
CA LEU A 452 -5.75 -16.90 11.98
C LEU A 452 -5.64 -18.08 12.97
N THR A 453 -5.55 -19.31 12.46
CA THR A 453 -5.33 -20.51 13.30
C THR A 453 -4.06 -21.25 12.89
N PRO A 454 -3.28 -21.83 13.81
CA PRO A 454 -2.06 -22.55 13.47
C PRO A 454 -2.28 -23.70 12.46
N GLU A 455 -3.46 -24.31 12.47
CA GLU A 455 -3.86 -25.37 11.54
C GLU A 455 -3.92 -24.87 10.08
N ASN A 456 -4.17 -23.58 9.88
CA ASN A 456 -4.29 -22.95 8.56
C ASN A 456 -2.95 -22.39 8.04
N PHE A 457 -1.81 -22.87 8.55
CA PHE A 457 -0.48 -22.46 8.07
C PHE A 457 -0.30 -22.65 6.56
N THR A 458 -0.90 -23.69 5.98
CA THR A 458 -0.82 -23.97 4.53
C THR A 458 -1.92 -23.32 3.70
N ALA A 459 -2.96 -22.78 4.34
CA ALA A 459 -4.10 -22.13 3.70
C ALA A 459 -4.56 -20.92 4.54
N PRO A 460 -3.74 -19.85 4.59
CA PRO A 460 -3.95 -18.73 5.50
C PRO A 460 -5.03 -17.74 5.04
N TYR A 461 -5.68 -18.00 3.89
CA TYR A 461 -6.76 -17.22 3.31
C TYR A 461 -8.05 -18.04 3.23
N SER A 462 -9.21 -17.45 3.52
CA SER A 462 -10.50 -18.15 3.41
C SER A 462 -10.97 -18.34 1.97
N SER A 463 -10.41 -17.56 1.04
CA SER A 463 -10.68 -17.61 -0.39
C SER A 463 -9.43 -18.05 -1.16
N PRO A 464 -9.56 -18.89 -2.20
CA PRO A 464 -8.42 -19.31 -3.05
C PRO A 464 -7.91 -18.19 -3.97
N PHE A 465 -8.53 -17.00 -3.94
CA PHE A 465 -8.23 -15.87 -4.83
C PHE A 465 -6.73 -15.57 -4.91
N TRP A 466 -6.07 -15.30 -3.78
CA TRP A 466 -4.66 -14.92 -3.76
C TRP A 466 -3.71 -16.08 -4.08
N GLU A 467 -4.06 -17.31 -3.69
CA GLU A 467 -3.25 -18.49 -4.00
C GLU A 467 -3.23 -18.74 -5.51
N ARG A 468 -4.39 -18.64 -6.16
CA ARG A 468 -4.50 -18.79 -7.61
C ARG A 468 -3.89 -17.63 -8.38
N ASP A 469 -4.06 -16.39 -7.89
CA ASP A 469 -3.37 -15.22 -8.46
C ASP A 469 -1.86 -15.45 -8.48
N TRP A 470 -1.30 -15.91 -7.36
CA TRP A 470 0.11 -16.25 -7.26
C TRP A 470 0.53 -17.39 -8.20
N GLU A 471 -0.23 -18.48 -8.24
CA GLU A 471 0.04 -19.60 -9.14
C GLU A 471 0.01 -19.16 -10.60
N GLN A 472 -0.97 -18.37 -11.03
CA GLN A 472 -1.04 -17.89 -12.42
C GLN A 472 0.17 -17.03 -12.81
N ARG A 473 0.67 -16.19 -11.88
CA ARG A 473 1.84 -15.33 -12.12
C ARG A 473 3.15 -16.10 -12.21
N PHE A 474 3.29 -17.20 -11.46
CA PHE A 474 4.60 -17.86 -11.26
C PHE A 474 4.66 -19.33 -11.69
N ALA A 475 3.54 -19.99 -12.02
CA ALA A 475 3.52 -21.38 -12.52
C ALA A 475 4.07 -21.48 -13.95
N SER A 476 3.90 -20.45 -14.77
CA SER A 476 4.40 -20.38 -16.16
C SER A 476 5.92 -20.26 -16.27
N LYS A 477 6.65 -20.08 -15.16
CA LYS A 477 8.13 -20.01 -15.15
C LYS A 477 8.84 -21.34 -14.83
N GLN A 478 8.11 -22.44 -14.67
CA GLN A 478 8.71 -23.78 -14.44
C GLN A 478 8.78 -24.67 -15.68
N GLU A 479 8.27 -24.24 -16.85
CA GLU A 479 8.27 -25.03 -18.10
C GLU A 479 9.20 -24.52 -19.22
N GLU A 480 10.03 -23.51 -18.97
CA GLU A 480 11.14 -23.11 -19.86
C GLU A 480 12.52 -23.36 -19.21
#